data_AF-A0A353RBE4-F1
#
_entry.id   AF-A0A353RBE4-F1
#
_cell.length_a   1.000
_cell.length_b   1.000
_cell.length_c   1.000
_cell.angle_alpha   90.00
_cell.angle_beta   90.00
_cell.angle_gamma   90.00
#
_symmetry.space_group_name_H-M   'P 1'
#
loop_
_entity.id
_entity.type
_entity.pdbx_description
1 polymer ?
#
loop_
_entity_poly.entity_id
_entity_poly.type
_entity_poly.pdbx_seq_one_letter_code
_entity_poly.pdbx_strand_id
1 'polypeptide(L)'
;PGPLGMINILMTNQRIAGKSIQQIGIYRRYPANVTRIYRSGMKILPTLQTTLELGDTLRVVGKQEILNDVKKELGDSINELVKPNIISIFLGIFTGIILGSIP
;
A
#
# COMPACT_ATOMS: atom_id res chain seq x y z
N PRO A 1 -17.85 8.09 15.29
CA PRO A 1 -16.43 8.01 14.82
C PRO A 1 -15.96 6.54 14.81
N GLY A 2 -15.69 5.96 13.63
CA GLY A 2 -15.20 4.58 13.52
C GLY A 2 -13.75 4.40 14.00
N PRO A 3 -13.25 3.16 14.10
CA PRO A 3 -11.89 2.91 14.56
C PRO A 3 -10.85 3.55 13.63
N LEU A 4 -9.92 4.29 14.23
CA LEU A 4 -8.76 4.83 13.53
C LEU A 4 -7.71 3.73 13.38
N GLY A 5 -7.17 3.59 12.18
CA GLY A 5 -6.06 2.72 11.87
C GLY A 5 -4.84 3.50 11.42
N MET A 6 -3.72 2.79 11.31
CA MET A 6 -2.46 3.33 10.80
C MET A 6 -1.81 2.31 9.88
N ILE A 7 -1.33 2.75 8.71
CA ILE A 7 -0.58 1.92 7.78
C ILE A 7 0.66 2.66 7.27
N ASN A 8 1.70 1.89 6.94
CA ASN A 8 2.83 2.40 6.16
C ASN A 8 2.62 2.01 4.70
N ILE A 9 2.82 2.95 3.79
CA ILE A 9 2.66 2.77 2.35
C ILE A 9 3.95 3.18 1.68
N LEU A 10 4.51 2.31 0.83
CA LEU A 10 5.59 2.73 -0.06
C LEU A 10 5.01 3.54 -1.23
N MET A 11 5.53 4.75 -1.41
CA MET A 11 5.20 5.65 -2.51
C MET A 11 5.76 5.08 -3.82
N THR A 12 4.91 4.40 -4.59
CA THR A 12 5.27 3.79 -5.90
C THR A 12 4.50 4.40 -7.07
N ASN A 13 3.49 5.23 -6.82
CA ASN A 13 2.71 5.87 -7.89
C ASN A 13 3.45 7.06 -8.53
N GLN A 14 4.02 6.82 -9.72
CA GLN A 14 4.72 7.81 -10.54
C GLN A 14 3.87 9.04 -10.92
N ARG A 15 2.54 8.91 -11.03
CA ARG A 15 1.66 10.02 -11.50
C ARG A 15 1.51 11.15 -10.48
N ILE A 16 1.76 10.85 -9.21
CA ILE A 16 1.65 11.81 -8.11
C ILE A 16 3.00 12.10 -7.45
N ALA A 17 4.04 11.32 -7.77
CA ALA A 17 5.41 11.64 -7.39
C ALA A 17 5.81 13.04 -7.91
N GLY A 18 6.60 13.76 -7.12
CA GLY A 18 7.02 15.13 -7.41
C GLY A 18 5.95 16.19 -7.10
N LYS A 19 4.76 15.80 -6.61
CA LYS A 19 3.73 16.74 -6.15
C LYS A 19 3.75 16.91 -4.63
N SER A 20 3.39 18.10 -4.17
CA SER A 20 3.20 18.40 -2.74
C SER A 20 1.96 17.70 -2.16
N ILE A 21 1.96 17.45 -0.85
CA ILE A 21 0.79 16.92 -0.14
C ILE A 21 -0.46 17.78 -0.39
N GLN A 22 -0.31 19.10 -0.49
CA GLN A 22 -1.40 20.00 -0.85
C GLN A 22 -1.96 19.71 -2.25
N GLN A 23 -1.09 19.57 -3.25
CA GLN A 23 -1.47 19.29 -4.63
C GLN A 23 -2.13 17.92 -4.78
N ILE A 24 -1.65 16.91 -4.06
CA ILE A 24 -2.24 15.56 -4.07
C ILE A 24 -3.61 15.58 -3.36
N GLY A 25 -3.71 16.27 -2.22
CA GLY A 25 -4.99 16.56 -1.58
C GLY A 25 -5.67 15.36 -0.90
N ILE A 26 -4.91 14.36 -0.45
CA ILE A 26 -5.44 13.14 0.22
C ILE A 26 -6.33 13.50 1.41
N TYR A 27 -5.89 14.43 2.26
CA TYR A 27 -6.62 14.87 3.46
C TYR A 27 -7.98 15.53 3.18
N ARG A 28 -8.22 15.97 1.92
CA ARG A 28 -9.50 16.57 1.51
C ARG A 28 -10.48 15.55 0.97
N ARG A 29 -9.97 14.49 0.33
CA ARG A 29 -10.78 13.43 -0.29
C ARG A 29 -11.03 12.26 0.67
N TYR A 30 -10.11 12.06 1.61
CA TYR A 30 -10.14 10.97 2.56
C TYR A 30 -10.02 11.52 3.98
N PRO A 31 -10.76 10.97 4.95
CA PRO A 31 -10.53 11.23 6.38
C PRO A 31 -9.25 10.52 6.86
N ALA A 32 -8.12 10.86 6.25
CA ALA A 32 -6.80 10.28 6.48
C ALA A 32 -5.70 11.34 6.29
N ASN A 33 -4.64 11.24 7.09
CA ASN A 33 -3.51 12.17 7.08
C ASN A 33 -2.18 11.43 7.01
N VAL A 34 -1.25 11.97 6.22
CA VAL A 34 0.16 11.56 6.26
C VAL A 34 0.79 12.18 7.50
N THR A 35 1.23 11.34 8.44
CA THR A 35 1.77 11.78 9.73
C THR A 35 3.29 11.73 9.78
N ARG A 36 3.92 10.87 8.97
CA ARG A 36 5.38 10.78 8.81
C ARG A 36 5.74 10.37 7.39
N ILE A 37 6.90 10.85 6.94
CA ILE A 37 7.55 10.41 5.72
C ILE A 37 8.92 9.86 6.11
N TYR A 38 9.29 8.70 5.59
CA TYR A 38 10.64 8.15 5.72
C TYR A 38 11.30 8.18 4.36
N ARG A 39 12.38 8.95 4.24
CA ARG A 39 13.13 9.17 3.00
C ARG A 39 14.62 9.01 3.29
N SER A 40 15.28 8.11 2.57
CA SER A 40 16.73 7.89 2.68
C SER A 40 17.19 7.67 4.13
N GLY A 41 16.41 6.91 4.91
CA GLY A 41 16.69 6.64 6.33
C GLY A 41 16.31 7.75 7.31
N MET A 42 15.88 8.92 6.84
CA MET A 42 15.45 10.04 7.69
C MET A 42 13.94 10.09 7.87
N LYS A 43 13.50 10.46 9.08
CA LYS A 43 12.08 10.69 9.40
C LYS A 43 11.74 12.17 9.28
N ILE A 44 10.86 12.50 8.35
CA ILE A 44 10.43 13.86 8.03
C ILE A 44 9.02 14.08 8.60
N LEU A 45 8.80 15.25 9.19
CA LEU A 45 7.47 15.71 9.55
C LEU A 45 6.82 16.35 8.30
N PRO A 46 5.74 15.76 7.77
CA PRO A 46 5.10 16.28 6.57
C PRO A 46 4.43 17.64 6.84
N THR A 47 4.56 18.54 5.87
CA THR A 47 3.80 19.79 5.77
C THR A 47 3.01 19.78 4.46
N LEU A 48 2.07 20.71 4.29
CA LEU A 48 1.30 20.80 3.04
C LEU A 48 2.20 21.04 1.81
N GLN A 49 3.33 21.71 2.00
CA GLN A 49 4.33 22.01 0.97
C GLN A 49 5.32 20.86 0.74
N THR A 50 5.33 19.83 1.59
CA THR A 50 6.24 18.70 1.44
C THR A 50 5.89 17.92 0.16
N THR A 51 6.87 17.80 -0.72
CA THR A 51 6.79 17.00 -1.95
C THR A 51 6.96 15.52 -1.64
N LEU A 52 6.10 14.66 -2.19
CA LEU A 52 6.25 13.21 -2.10
C LEU A 52 7.13 12.70 -3.24
N GLU A 53 8.07 11.83 -2.92
CA GLU A 53 9.03 11.25 -3.86
C GLU A 53 8.85 9.74 -3.94
N LEU A 54 9.26 9.14 -5.06
CA LEU A 54 9.23 7.68 -5.19
C LEU A 54 10.20 7.04 -4.21
N GLY A 55 9.77 5.94 -3.61
CA GLY A 55 10.52 5.25 -2.58
C GLY A 55 10.32 5.83 -1.18
N ASP A 56 9.60 6.96 -1.03
CA ASP A 56 9.18 7.42 0.28
C ASP A 56 8.29 6.37 0.96
N THR A 57 8.55 6.08 2.23
CA THR A 57 7.58 5.34 3.04
C THR A 57 6.72 6.33 3.81
N LEU A 58 5.42 6.31 3.57
CA LEU A 58 4.44 7.24 4.10
C LEU A 58 3.67 6.55 5.23
N ARG A 59 3.67 7.14 6.43
CA ARG A 59 2.80 6.70 7.52
C ARG A 59 1.49 7.46 7.45
N VAL A 60 0.40 6.75 7.18
CA VAL A 60 -0.93 7.31 7.06
C VAL A 60 -1.78 6.88 8.24
N VAL A 61 -2.51 7.83 8.83
CA VAL A 61 -3.48 7.60 9.91
C VAL A 61 -4.84 8.08 9.46
N GLY A 62 -5.87 7.26 9.62
CA GLY A 62 -7.22 7.57 9.17
C GLY A 62 -8.20 6.46 9.53
N LYS A 63 -9.44 6.54 9.03
CA LYS A 63 -10.42 5.46 9.23
C LYS A 63 -9.96 4.17 8.54
N GLN A 64 -10.03 3.05 9.24
CA GLN A 64 -9.53 1.76 8.75
C GLN A 64 -10.11 1.34 7.39
N GLU A 65 -11.40 1.62 7.16
CA GLU A 65 -12.10 1.35 5.89
C GLU A 65 -11.50 2.10 4.69
N ILE A 66 -10.94 3.29 4.92
CA ILE A 66 -10.41 4.20 3.89
C ILE A 66 -8.92 3.97 3.61
N LEU A 67 -8.18 3.37 4.55
CA LEU A 67 -6.73 3.20 4.43
C LEU A 67 -6.35 2.38 3.19
N ASN A 68 -7.19 1.42 2.78
CA ASN A 68 -6.97 0.65 1.56
C ASN A 68 -7.12 1.49 0.28
N ASP A 69 -8.03 2.45 0.26
CA ASP A 69 -8.22 3.34 -0.90
C ASP A 69 -7.07 4.34 -1.00
N VAL A 70 -6.63 4.88 0.14
CA VAL A 70 -5.44 5.75 0.21
C VAL A 70 -4.18 4.99 -0.22
N LYS A 71 -4.06 3.73 0.18
CA LYS A 71 -2.99 2.84 -0.28
C LYS A 71 -3.00 2.73 -1.80
N LYS A 72 -4.13 2.34 -2.42
CA LYS A 72 -4.25 2.24 -3.89
C LYS A 72 -3.86 3.52 -4.62
N GLU A 73 -4.18 4.68 -4.07
CA GLU A 73 -3.79 5.95 -4.67
C GLU A 73 -2.29 6.25 -4.52
N LEU A 74 -1.71 6.05 -3.34
CA LEU A 74 -0.28 6.30 -3.09
C LEU A 74 0.63 5.25 -3.72
N GLY A 75 0.12 4.03 -3.91
CA GLY A 75 0.86 2.89 -4.42
C GLY A 75 0.88 1.73 -3.44
N ASP A 76 2.08 1.31 -3.02
CA ASP A 76 2.34 0.06 -2.30
C ASP A 76 2.16 -1.21 -3.15
N SER A 77 2.60 -1.13 -4.42
CA SER A 77 2.66 -2.24 -5.38
C SER A 77 3.58 -3.38 -4.95
N ILE A 78 4.23 -3.30 -3.78
CA ILE A 78 5.04 -4.39 -3.24
C ILE A 78 4.19 -5.61 -2.86
N ASN A 79 2.87 -5.48 -2.66
CA ASN A 79 2.06 -6.58 -2.12
C ASN A 79 0.74 -6.92 -2.83
N GLU A 80 0.47 -6.43 -4.05
CA GLU A 80 -0.64 -6.97 -4.86
C GLU A 80 -0.20 -8.11 -5.81
N LEU A 81 1.08 -8.50 -5.81
CA LEU A 81 1.62 -9.54 -6.71
C LEU A 81 1.84 -10.93 -6.10
N VAL A 82 1.43 -11.18 -4.86
CA VAL A 82 1.52 -12.54 -4.30
C VAL A 82 0.21 -12.91 -3.61
N LYS A 83 -0.86 -13.04 -4.40
CA LYS A 83 -1.72 -14.20 -4.21
C LYS A 83 -1.06 -15.30 -5.05
N PRO A 84 -0.18 -16.16 -4.50
CA PRO A 84 0.13 -17.39 -5.21
C PRO A 84 -1.24 -18.02 -5.47
N ASN A 85 -1.49 -18.50 -6.68
CA ASN A 85 -2.75 -19.19 -6.96
C ASN A 85 -2.69 -20.52 -6.20
N ILE A 86 -3.01 -20.50 -4.90
CA ILE A 86 -2.97 -21.64 -3.99
C ILE A 86 -3.81 -22.78 -4.58
N ILE A 87 -4.88 -22.44 -5.30
CA ILE A 87 -5.74 -23.37 -6.02
C ILE A 87 -4.95 -24.12 -7.11
N SER A 88 -4.07 -23.44 -7.86
CA SER A 88 -3.22 -24.10 -8.88
C SER A 88 -2.19 -25.04 -8.28
N ILE A 89 -1.56 -24.67 -7.16
CA ILE A 89 -0.61 -25.52 -6.44
C ILE A 89 -1.33 -26.77 -5.90
N PHE A 90 -2.50 -26.55 -5.28
CA PHE A 90 -3.33 -27.62 -4.74
C PHE A 90 -3.77 -28.60 -5.83
N LEU A 91 -4.21 -28.08 -6.99
CA LEU A 91 -4.63 -28.90 -8.12
C LEU A 91 -3.48 -29.76 -8.65
N GLY A 92 -2.28 -29.19 -8.80
CA GLY A 92 -1.10 -29.93 -9.25
C GLY A 92 -0.71 -31.08 -8.31
N ILE A 93 -0.72 -30.83 -7.00
CA ILE A 93 -0.42 -31.85 -5.98
C ILE A 93 -1.51 -32.94 -6.00
N PHE A 94 -2.79 -32.54 -6.02
CA PHE A 94 -3.91 -33.47 -6.02
C PHE A 94 -3.91 -34.37 -7.26
N THR A 95 -3.73 -33.80 -8.46
CA THR A 95 -3.60 -34.56 -9.70
C THR A 95 -2.37 -35.47 -9.70
N GLY A 96 -1.24 -34.99 -9.16
CA GLY A 96 -0.02 -35.80 -9.03
C GLY A 96 -0.20 -37.01 -8.11
N ILE A 97 -0.92 -36.85 -6.98
CA ILE A 97 -1.25 -37.95 -6.07
C ILE A 97 -2.16 -38.96 -6.78
N ILE A 98 -3.21 -38.50 -7.47
CA ILE A 98 -4.13 -39.41 -8.19
C ILE A 98 -3.37 -40.23 -9.22
N LEU A 99 -2.60 -39.57 -10.09
CA LEU A 99 -1.85 -40.26 -11.15
C LEU A 99 -0.76 -41.18 -10.60
N GLY A 100 -0.06 -40.77 -9.53
CA GLY A 100 0.97 -41.58 -8.88
C GLY A 100 0.44 -42.72 -8.00
N SER A 101 -0.86 -42.72 -7.69
CA SER A 101 -1.51 -43.76 -6.88
C SER A 101 -2.12 -44.90 -7.69
N ILE A 102 -2.04 -44.84 -9.03
CA ILE A 102 -2.44 -45.93 -9.92
C ILE A 102 -1.25 -46.89 -10.04
N PRO A 103 -1.36 -48.15 -9.56
CA PRO A 103 -0.30 -49.14 -9.64
C PRO A 103 -0.07 -49.65 -11.08
#